data_AF-A0A960D4C6-F1
#
_entry.id   AF-A0A960D4C6-F1
#
_cell.length_a   1.000
_cell.length_b   1.000
_cell.length_c   1.000
_cell.angle_alpha   90.00
_cell.angle_beta   90.00
_cell.angle_gamma   90.00
#
_symmetry.space_group_name_H-M   'P 1'
#
loop_
_entity.id
_entity.type
_entity.pdbx_description
1 polymer ?
#
loop_
_entity_poly.entity_id
_entity_poly.type
_entity_poly.pdbx_seq_one_letter_code
_entity_poly.pdbx_strand_id
1 'polypeptide(L)'
;MTGFTVAQARGWRADPLTGIADDWDRTAGAVQNHADAIDSAVSGADWRGTAARAATAAISPVTAGLRRLCRALVLAAAEARDAAATVTAARDRVLAELATAAAEG
;
A
#
# COMPACT_ATOMS: atom_id res chain seq x y z
N MET A 1 -39.01 -6.23 -3.97
CA MET A 1 -37.64 -6.56 -4.39
C MET A 1 -36.94 -5.24 -4.69
N THR A 2 -36.14 -4.73 -3.77
CA THR A 2 -35.39 -3.48 -4.00
C THR A 2 -34.23 -3.79 -4.94
N GLY A 3 -34.45 -3.60 -6.24
CA GLY A 3 -33.44 -3.78 -7.27
C GLY A 3 -32.30 -2.80 -7.08
N PHE A 4 -31.08 -3.26 -7.37
CA PHE A 4 -29.89 -2.42 -7.42
C PHE A 4 -30.11 -1.27 -8.41
N THR A 5 -29.89 -0.03 -7.97
CA THR A 5 -30.21 1.18 -8.75
C THR A 5 -28.98 1.73 -9.47
N VAL A 6 -29.21 2.45 -10.58
CA VAL A 6 -28.17 3.22 -11.31
C VAL A 6 -27.43 4.18 -10.36
N ALA A 7 -28.15 4.80 -9.41
CA ALA A 7 -27.58 5.69 -8.42
C ALA A 7 -26.59 4.97 -7.48
N GLN A 8 -26.90 3.74 -7.08
CA GLN A 8 -25.99 2.91 -6.28
C GLN A 8 -24.73 2.52 -7.06
N ALA A 9 -24.85 2.15 -8.34
CA ALA A 9 -23.70 1.86 -9.21
C ALA A 9 -22.78 3.07 -9.38
N ARG A 10 -23.36 4.26 -9.61
CA ARG A 10 -22.61 5.53 -9.73
C ARG A 10 -21.93 5.93 -8.42
N GLY A 11 -22.42 5.43 -7.29
CA GLY A 11 -21.84 5.66 -5.96
C GLY A 11 -20.56 4.86 -5.68
N TRP A 12 -20.22 3.86 -6.50
CA TRP A 12 -18.99 3.09 -6.31
C TRP A 12 -17.78 3.95 -6.66
N ARG A 13 -16.91 4.22 -5.67
CA ARG A 13 -15.72 5.05 -5.80
C ARG A 13 -14.47 4.26 -5.49
N ALA A 14 -13.54 4.25 -6.44
CA ALA A 14 -12.22 3.64 -6.29
C ALA A 14 -11.19 4.62 -5.68
N ASP A 15 -11.43 5.94 -5.77
CA ASP A 15 -10.51 6.98 -5.31
C ASP A 15 -10.00 6.80 -3.86
N PRO A 16 -10.84 6.38 -2.88
CA PRO A 16 -10.34 6.14 -1.53
C PRO A 16 -9.29 5.03 -1.46
N LEU A 17 -9.42 3.98 -2.30
CA LEU A 17 -8.46 2.88 -2.36
C LEU A 17 -7.13 3.35 -2.98
N THR A 18 -7.20 4.15 -4.04
CA THR A 18 -6.00 4.79 -4.62
C THR A 18 -5.31 5.70 -3.61
N GLY A 19 -6.07 6.51 -2.87
CA GLY A 19 -5.52 7.38 -1.83
C GLY A 19 -4.81 6.61 -0.71
N ILE A 20 -5.41 5.53 -0.22
CA ILE A 20 -4.79 4.66 0.79
C ILE A 20 -3.51 4.01 0.24
N ALA A 21 -3.51 3.57 -1.02
CA ALA A 21 -2.32 3.01 -1.66
C ALA A 21 -1.15 4.00 -1.69
N ASP A 22 -1.42 5.25 -2.06
CA ASP A 22 -0.40 6.31 -2.13
C ASP A 22 0.14 6.67 -0.73
N ASP A 23 -0.71 6.65 0.29
CA ASP A 23 -0.31 6.85 1.68
C ASP A 23 0.58 5.71 2.19
N TRP A 24 0.26 4.46 1.85
CA TRP A 24 1.09 3.30 2.19
C TRP A 24 2.45 3.33 1.49
N ASP A 25 2.51 3.69 0.20
CA ASP A 25 3.79 3.82 -0.51
C ASP A 25 4.65 4.96 0.05
N ARG A 26 4.05 6.10 0.37
CA ARG A 26 4.76 7.21 1.01
C ARG A 26 5.33 6.78 2.37
N THR A 27 4.54 6.03 3.13
CA THR A 27 4.97 5.49 4.43
C THR A 27 6.07 4.45 4.27
N ALA A 28 5.99 3.57 3.25
CA ALA A 28 7.03 2.61 2.94
C ALA A 28 8.36 3.30 2.63
N GLY A 29 8.33 4.37 1.82
CA GLY A 29 9.50 5.20 1.54
C GLY A 29 10.11 5.81 2.79
N ALA A 30 9.28 6.36 3.70
CA ALA A 30 9.75 6.91 4.97
C ALA A 30 10.41 5.84 5.87
N VAL A 31 9.81 4.65 5.95
CA VAL A 31 10.35 3.51 6.72
C VAL A 31 11.68 3.04 6.14
N GLN A 32 11.78 2.93 4.82
CA GLN A 32 13.00 2.55 4.12
C GLN A 32 14.14 3.55 4.39
N ASN A 33 13.86 4.85 4.24
CA ASN A 33 14.83 5.90 4.52
C ASN A 33 15.34 5.84 5.97
N HIS A 34 14.47 5.52 6.93
CA HIS A 34 14.88 5.38 8.32
C HIS A 34 15.78 4.15 8.55
N ALA A 35 15.47 3.03 7.91
CA ALA A 35 16.33 1.84 7.95
C ALA A 35 17.71 2.12 7.36
N ASP A 36 17.77 2.83 6.23
CA ASP A 36 19.03 3.18 5.56
C ASP A 36 19.85 4.20 6.37
N ALA A 37 19.19 5.15 7.05
CA ALA A 37 19.87 6.08 7.96
C ALA A 37 20.53 5.35 9.14
N ILE A 38 19.87 4.34 9.72
CA ILE A 38 20.45 3.52 10.78
C ILE A 38 21.65 2.72 10.26
N ASP A 39 21.52 2.05 9.11
CA ASP A 39 22.62 1.28 8.54
C ASP A 39 23.82 2.17 8.14
N SER A 40 23.57 3.39 7.65
CA SER A 40 24.60 4.39 7.39
C SER A 40 25.30 4.84 8.67
N ALA A 41 24.55 5.07 9.75
CA ALA A 41 25.13 5.44 11.05
C ALA A 41 26.00 4.33 11.64
N VAL A 42 25.58 3.07 11.50
CA VAL A 42 26.35 1.90 11.97
C VAL A 42 27.60 1.69 11.12
N SER A 43 27.52 1.80 9.80
CA SER A 43 28.66 1.60 8.90
C SER A 43 29.68 2.74 8.94
N GLY A 44 29.25 3.96 9.25
CA GLY A 44 30.12 5.14 9.35
C GLY A 44 30.90 5.24 10.67
N ALA A 45 30.67 4.35 11.64
CA ALA A 45 31.28 4.47 12.95
C ALA A 45 32.53 3.58 13.10
N ASP A 46 33.62 4.12 13.64
CA ASP A 46 34.85 3.34 13.96
C ASP A 46 34.67 2.57 15.28
N TRP A 47 33.73 1.63 15.27
CA TRP A 47 33.36 0.83 16.43
C TRP A 47 34.26 -0.40 16.53
N ARG A 48 34.99 -0.54 17.64
CA ARG A 48 35.87 -1.69 17.90
C ARG A 48 35.56 -2.32 19.26
N GLY A 49 35.83 -3.63 19.35
CA GLY A 49 35.70 -4.39 20.60
C GLY A 49 34.37 -5.11 20.78
N THR A 50 34.18 -5.69 21.96
CA THR A 50 33.01 -6.53 22.30
C THR A 50 31.71 -5.74 22.40
N ALA A 51 31.75 -4.52 22.95
CA ALA A 51 30.58 -3.64 23.05
C ALA A 51 30.03 -3.22 21.69
N ALA A 52 30.92 -2.90 20.74
CA ALA A 52 30.58 -2.61 19.35
C ALA A 52 29.80 -3.77 18.70
N ARG A 53 30.32 -5.00 18.81
CA ARG A 53 29.66 -6.19 18.28
C ARG A 53 28.30 -6.43 18.91
N ALA A 54 28.16 -6.21 20.21
CA ALA A 54 26.88 -6.32 20.90
C ALA A 54 25.86 -5.28 20.40
N ALA A 55 26.30 -4.02 20.19
CA ALA A 55 25.45 -2.97 19.63
C ALA A 55 24.99 -3.30 18.20
N THR A 56 25.90 -3.73 17.31
CA THR A 56 25.54 -4.16 15.95
C THR A 56 24.56 -5.33 15.95
N ALA A 57 24.79 -6.32 16.82
CA ALA A 57 23.89 -7.47 16.97
C ALA A 57 22.49 -7.04 17.45
N ALA A 58 22.39 -6.03 18.31
CA ALA A 58 21.12 -5.48 18.77
C ALA A 58 20.37 -4.65 17.71
N ILE A 59 21.10 -3.95 16.82
CA ILE A 59 20.52 -3.10 15.78
C ILE A 59 20.02 -3.90 14.57
N SER A 60 20.72 -4.96 14.18
CA SER A 60 20.37 -5.82 13.04
C SER A 60 18.89 -6.26 12.99
N PRO A 61 18.27 -6.78 14.08
CA PRO A 61 16.85 -7.15 14.04
C PRO A 61 15.91 -5.95 13.86
N VAL A 62 16.30 -4.75 14.30
CA VAL A 62 15.51 -3.53 14.14
C VAL A 62 15.45 -3.14 12.66
N THR A 63 16.59 -3.04 11.98
CA THR A 63 16.62 -2.67 10.55
C THR A 63 16.00 -3.76 9.68
N ALA A 64 16.13 -5.04 10.06
CA ALA A 64 15.39 -6.14 9.44
C ALA A 64 13.86 -6.00 9.60
N GLY A 65 13.39 -5.58 10.77
CA GLY A 65 11.98 -5.31 11.06
C GLY A 65 11.41 -4.18 10.20
N LEU A 66 12.14 -3.06 10.12
CA LEU A 66 11.76 -1.92 9.26
C LEU A 66 11.65 -2.32 7.80
N ARG A 67 12.61 -3.10 7.28
CA ARG A 67 12.57 -3.62 5.90
C ARG A 67 11.38 -4.55 5.64
N ARG A 68 10.97 -5.35 6.64
CA ARG A 68 9.76 -6.20 6.52
C ARG A 68 8.50 -5.34 6.46
N LEU A 69 8.40 -4.32 7.32
CA LEU A 69 7.29 -3.38 7.32
C LEU A 69 7.18 -2.62 5.99
N CYS A 70 8.30 -2.13 5.46
CA CYS A 70 8.36 -1.49 4.14
C CYS A 70 7.76 -2.39 3.05
N ARG A 71 8.19 -3.65 2.96
CA ARG A 71 7.63 -4.61 1.98
C ARG A 71 6.14 -4.85 2.17
N ALA A 72 5.68 -4.97 3.42
CA ALA A 72 4.26 -5.18 3.71
C ALA A 72 3.41 -3.98 3.24
N LEU A 73 3.90 -2.75 3.44
CA LEU A 73 3.22 -1.53 2.99
C LEU A 73 3.15 -1.45 1.46
N VAL A 74 4.24 -1.76 0.76
CA VAL A 74 4.26 -1.79 -0.73
C VAL A 74 3.28 -2.83 -1.28
N LEU A 75 3.24 -4.02 -0.66
CA LEU A 75 2.26 -5.05 -1.05
C LEU A 75 0.83 -4.57 -0.80
N ALA A 76 0.55 -3.99 0.36
CA ALA A 76 -0.76 -3.45 0.67
C ALA A 76 -1.18 -2.35 -0.33
N ALA A 77 -0.24 -1.47 -0.73
CA ALA A 77 -0.49 -0.45 -1.75
C ALA A 77 -0.82 -1.06 -3.12
N ALA A 78 -0.11 -2.12 -3.52
CA ALA A 78 -0.41 -2.84 -4.76
C ALA A 78 -1.82 -3.46 -4.73
N GLU A 79 -2.17 -4.14 -3.65
CA GLU A 79 -3.50 -4.75 -3.47
C GLU A 79 -4.62 -3.70 -3.46
N ALA A 80 -4.40 -2.54 -2.84
CA ALA A 80 -5.37 -1.45 -2.87
C ALA A 80 -5.58 -0.88 -4.28
N ARG A 81 -4.53 -0.79 -5.10
CA ARG A 81 -4.65 -0.38 -6.52
C ARG A 81 -5.37 -1.42 -7.35
N ASP A 82 -5.10 -2.69 -7.13
CA ASP A 82 -5.80 -3.78 -7.82
C ASP A 82 -7.29 -3.80 -7.46
N ALA A 83 -7.62 -3.63 -6.19
CA ALA A 83 -9.00 -3.47 -5.74
C ALA A 83 -9.67 -2.23 -6.36
N ALA A 84 -8.97 -1.10 -6.47
CA ALA A 84 -9.44 0.11 -7.12
C ALA A 84 -9.79 -0.13 -8.61
N ALA A 85 -8.92 -0.86 -9.33
CA ALA A 85 -9.15 -1.23 -10.72
C ALA A 85 -10.36 -2.18 -10.84
N THR A 86 -10.46 -3.18 -9.96
CA THR A 86 -11.57 -4.13 -9.93
C THR A 86 -12.92 -3.44 -9.68
N VAL A 87 -12.98 -2.52 -8.73
CA VAL A 87 -14.20 -1.75 -8.43
C VAL A 87 -14.61 -0.87 -9.62
N THR A 88 -13.65 -0.21 -10.26
CA THR A 88 -13.89 0.60 -11.45
C THR A 88 -14.43 -0.24 -12.60
N ALA A 89 -13.78 -1.36 -12.92
CA ALA A 89 -14.21 -2.27 -13.99
C ALA A 89 -15.61 -2.85 -13.73
N ALA A 90 -15.89 -3.24 -12.48
CA ALA A 90 -17.21 -3.75 -12.10
C ALA A 90 -18.30 -2.68 -12.25
N ARG A 91 -18.00 -1.43 -11.85
CA ARG A 91 -18.90 -0.29 -12.03
C ARG A 91 -19.17 -0.04 -13.52
N ASP A 92 -18.14 0.00 -14.34
CA ASP A 92 -18.27 0.28 -15.78
C ASP A 92 -19.10 -0.80 -16.48
N ARG A 93 -18.87 -2.08 -16.12
CA ARG A 93 -19.67 -3.18 -16.62
C ARG A 93 -21.16 -3.01 -16.26
N VAL A 94 -21.46 -2.73 -14.99
CA VAL A 94 -22.86 -2.54 -14.55
C VAL A 94 -23.52 -1.35 -15.27
N LEU A 95 -22.80 -0.24 -15.44
CA LEU A 95 -23.31 0.92 -16.17
C LEU A 95 -23.55 0.63 -17.66
N ALA A 96 -22.72 -0.20 -18.28
CA ALA A 96 -22.91 -0.64 -19.66
C ALA A 96 -24.16 -1.50 -19.81
N GLU A 97 -24.36 -2.50 -18.94
CA GLU A 97 -25.56 -3.35 -18.96
C GLU A 97 -26.84 -2.53 -18.73
N LEU A 98 -26.80 -1.54 -17.82
CA LEU A 98 -27.92 -0.64 -17.58
C LEU A 98 -28.22 0.25 -18.79
N ALA A 99 -27.20 0.69 -19.53
CA ALA A 99 -27.38 1.45 -20.76
C ALA A 99 -27.98 0.59 -21.88
N THR A 100 -27.54 -0.66 -22.01
CA THR A 100 -28.13 -1.64 -22.94
C THR A 100 -29.61 -1.88 -22.63
N ALA A 101 -29.94 -2.19 -21.38
CA ALA A 101 -31.32 -2.41 -20.96
C ALA A 101 -32.20 -1.18 -21.24
N ALA A 102 -31.71 0.03 -20.93
CA ALA A 102 -32.44 1.27 -21.22
C ALA A 102 -32.66 1.52 -22.72
N ALA A 103 -31.80 0.99 -23.59
CA ALA A 103 -31.97 1.07 -25.04
C ALA A 103 -32.96 0.02 -25.57
N GLU A 104 -33.14 -1.09 -24.86
CA GLU A 104 -34.05 -2.18 -25.21
C GLU A 104 -35.51 -1.94 -24.77
N GLY A 105 -35.74 -1.13 -23.72
CA GLY A 105 -37.06 -0.71 -23.25
C GLY A 105 -37.45 -1.31 -21.90
#